data_AF-A0A396HXQ0-F1
#
_entry.id   AF-A0A396HXQ0-F1
#
_cell.length_a   1.000
_cell.length_b   1.000
_cell.length_c   1.000
_cell.angle_alpha   90.00
_cell.angle_beta   90.00
_cell.angle_gamma   90.00
#
_symmetry.space_group_name_H-M   'P 1'
#
loop_
_entity.id
_entity.type
_entity.pdbx_description
1 polymer ?
#
loop_
_entity_poly.entity_id
_entity_poly.type
_entity_poly.pdbx_seq_one_letter_code
_entity_poly.pdbx_strand_id
1 'polypeptide(L)'
;MSNPTLLDPTSLTLFTLNPHTRIQPYINVKIQPYPLKSDKNAMSSVREVTLTSAPPKSSQCGVTHNIPALVFNARGYNGNFYHEINDIFIPLFITINSLFHDQDVILVIVDGMTWWYQKYVDLLNAFSPNHKIINTNNLTTAHCFPSAVVGLIKHGPVTINPKLLPNPKTLLDFSTFLKNAYIKEDTPLLFPSNNSKPLLTLVDRKGSSSRVILNQEEVVKLAKEVGFNVHVLDHSKDSTMANVYRLVHSSHVLLGVHGAGLTNLFFLRQGSVVVQVVPIGLEWASDTCYKNPSPFLGLEYVEYKVEANESSLSWDYGVDSLMVKDPKAYTEGKWEKSIVYLKNQNVKIDLVRFKKWLMKAYEKAKMFMNSTSQVAS
;
A
#
# COMPACT_ATOMS: atom_id res chain seq x y z
N MET A 1 16.12 -1.44 -21.25
CA MET A 1 16.74 -1.19 -22.57
C MET A 1 17.39 0.17 -22.51
N SER A 2 18.71 0.27 -22.66
CA SER A 2 19.41 1.57 -22.60
C SER A 2 19.41 2.33 -23.92
N ASN A 3 18.72 1.80 -24.94
CA ASN A 3 18.68 2.34 -26.30
C ASN A 3 17.31 2.97 -26.58
N PRO A 4 17.22 3.85 -27.60
CA PRO A 4 15.96 4.45 -28.00
C PRO A 4 14.90 3.38 -28.23
N THR A 5 13.69 3.61 -27.72
CA THR A 5 12.65 2.60 -27.61
C THR A 5 11.34 3.14 -28.16
N LEU A 6 10.68 2.37 -29.03
CA LEU A 6 9.33 2.65 -29.52
C LEU A 6 8.33 1.72 -28.84
N LEU A 7 7.31 2.28 -28.20
CA LEU A 7 6.15 1.59 -27.67
C LEU A 7 5.03 1.59 -28.70
N ASP A 8 4.71 0.41 -29.23
CA ASP A 8 3.57 0.19 -30.11
C ASP A 8 2.30 -0.02 -29.27
N PRO A 9 1.26 0.80 -29.47
CA PRO A 9 0.07 0.80 -28.62
C PRO A 9 -0.83 -0.40 -28.87
N THR A 10 -0.86 -0.93 -30.10
CA THR A 10 -1.77 -2.01 -30.50
C THR A 10 -1.32 -3.35 -29.94
N SER A 11 -0.01 -3.64 -30.03
CA SER A 11 0.57 -4.91 -29.60
C SER A 11 1.13 -4.88 -28.18
N LEU A 12 1.25 -3.70 -27.55
CA LEU A 12 2.02 -3.49 -26.31
C LEU A 12 3.43 -4.06 -26.40
N THR A 13 4.11 -3.72 -27.50
CA THR A 13 5.50 -4.13 -27.76
C THR A 13 6.43 -2.93 -27.65
N LEU A 14 7.52 -3.08 -26.91
CA LEU A 14 8.64 -2.15 -26.92
C LEU A 14 9.74 -2.66 -27.85
N PHE A 15 10.02 -1.87 -28.88
CA PHE A 15 11.06 -2.13 -29.87
C PHE A 15 12.30 -1.31 -29.54
N THR A 16 13.47 -1.95 -29.41
CA THR A 16 14.73 -1.20 -29.35
C THR A 16 15.13 -0.73 -30.74
N LEU A 17 15.26 0.57 -30.91
CA LEU A 17 15.72 1.21 -32.13
C LEU A 17 17.26 1.28 -32.10
N ASN A 18 17.93 0.19 -32.49
CA ASN A 18 19.38 0.19 -32.67
C ASN A 18 19.77 0.70 -34.06
N PRO A 19 20.83 1.53 -34.18
CA PRO A 19 21.43 1.80 -35.48
C PRO A 19 21.95 0.48 -36.05
N HIS A 20 21.42 0.10 -37.22
CA HIS A 20 21.58 -1.18 -37.91
C HIS A 20 23.03 -1.69 -37.95
N THR A 21 23.49 -2.32 -36.88
CA THR A 21 24.80 -2.97 -36.82
C THR A 21 24.69 -4.27 -36.03
N ARG A 22 24.66 -5.38 -36.79
CA ARG A 22 25.08 -6.76 -36.47
C ARG A 22 23.99 -7.85 -36.36
N ILE A 23 24.08 -8.82 -37.29
CA ILE A 23 24.38 -10.28 -37.19
C ILE A 23 23.86 -11.12 -35.99
N GLN A 24 23.41 -10.55 -34.87
CA GLN A 24 22.86 -11.34 -33.74
C GLN A 24 21.36 -11.63 -33.92
N PRO A 25 20.85 -12.77 -33.42
CA PRO A 25 19.42 -13.05 -33.44
C PRO A 25 18.67 -11.99 -32.64
N TYR A 26 17.50 -11.58 -33.15
CA TYR A 26 16.65 -10.63 -32.46
C TYR A 26 16.23 -11.18 -31.10
N ILE A 27 16.36 -10.35 -30.06
CA ILE A 27 15.82 -10.64 -28.75
C ILE A 27 14.30 -10.49 -28.86
N ASN A 28 13.55 -11.46 -28.34
CA ASN A 28 12.11 -11.37 -28.17
C ASN A 28 11.74 -11.99 -26.82
N VAL A 29 11.29 -11.15 -25.88
CA VAL A 29 10.98 -11.55 -24.51
C VAL A 29 9.61 -11.03 -24.14
N LYS A 30 8.78 -11.89 -23.56
CA LYS A 30 7.52 -11.49 -22.95
C LYS A 30 7.68 -11.39 -21.45
N ILE A 31 7.17 -10.30 -20.87
CA ILE A 31 7.26 -10.04 -19.43
C ILE A 31 5.90 -9.54 -18.95
N GLN A 32 5.41 -10.08 -17.84
CA GLN A 32 4.29 -9.50 -17.09
C GLN A 32 4.85 -8.53 -16.04
N PRO A 33 4.82 -7.19 -16.22
CA PRO A 33 5.63 -6.27 -15.42
C PRO A 33 4.99 -5.92 -14.06
N TYR A 34 4.69 -6.94 -13.27
CA TYR A 34 4.17 -6.87 -11.90
C TYR A 34 5.16 -7.54 -10.91
N PRO A 35 5.33 -7.04 -9.67
CA PRO A 35 6.41 -7.53 -8.79
C PRO A 35 6.22 -8.92 -8.18
N LEU A 36 4.99 -9.41 -8.00
CA LEU A 36 4.71 -10.71 -7.39
C LEU A 36 4.81 -11.88 -8.38
N LYS A 37 5.98 -12.07 -9.01
CA LYS A 37 6.18 -13.03 -10.11
C LYS A 37 5.78 -14.48 -9.80
N SER A 38 5.95 -14.91 -8.55
CA SER A 38 5.63 -16.27 -8.12
C SER A 38 4.16 -16.46 -7.71
N ASP A 39 3.39 -15.37 -7.58
CA ASP A 39 1.99 -15.44 -7.17
C ASP A 39 1.08 -15.68 -8.38
N LYS A 40 0.67 -16.93 -8.58
CA LYS A 40 -0.18 -17.31 -9.71
C LYS A 40 -1.52 -16.57 -9.74
N ASN A 41 -2.09 -16.26 -8.58
CA ASN A 41 -3.39 -15.59 -8.51
C ASN A 41 -3.28 -14.15 -8.97
N ALA A 42 -2.30 -13.41 -8.45
CA ALA A 42 -2.04 -12.04 -8.91
C ALA A 42 -1.70 -12.03 -10.42
N MET A 43 -0.76 -12.88 -10.83
CA MET A 43 -0.23 -12.90 -12.19
C MET A 43 -1.24 -13.36 -13.24
N SER A 44 -2.30 -14.10 -12.86
CA SER A 44 -3.37 -14.54 -13.78
C SER A 44 -4.08 -13.39 -14.51
N SER A 45 -4.09 -12.20 -13.92
CA SER A 45 -4.75 -11.01 -14.46
C SER A 45 -3.79 -10.02 -15.13
N VAL A 46 -2.48 -10.21 -14.97
CA VAL A 46 -1.45 -9.26 -15.40
C VAL A 46 -1.13 -9.48 -16.88
N ARG A 47 -1.37 -8.48 -17.74
CA ARG A 47 -1.06 -8.59 -19.17
C ARG A 47 0.45 -8.62 -19.43
N GLU A 48 0.85 -9.42 -20.42
CA GLU A 48 2.22 -9.45 -20.95
C GLU A 48 2.53 -8.21 -21.78
N VAL A 49 3.76 -7.74 -21.66
CA VAL A 49 4.41 -6.73 -22.51
C VAL A 49 5.52 -7.43 -23.27
N THR A 50 5.61 -7.18 -24.57
CA THR A 50 6.65 -7.78 -25.42
C THR A 50 7.83 -6.81 -25.54
N LEU A 51 9.05 -7.33 -25.42
CA LEU A 51 10.30 -6.62 -25.58
C LEU A 51 11.03 -7.24 -26.77
N THR A 52 11.36 -6.44 -27.78
CA THR A 52 12.03 -6.96 -28.97
C THR A 52 13.09 -6.03 -29.53
N SER A 53 14.12 -6.61 -30.13
CA SER A 53 15.11 -5.88 -30.93
C SER A 53 14.88 -5.99 -32.43
N ALA A 54 13.81 -6.68 -32.86
CA ALA A 54 13.38 -6.69 -34.24
C ALA A 54 12.96 -5.27 -34.68
N PRO A 55 13.08 -4.91 -35.96
CA PRO A 55 12.56 -3.66 -36.46
C PRO A 55 11.01 -3.63 -36.31
N PRO A 56 10.43 -2.50 -35.89
CA PRO A 56 8.97 -2.37 -35.87
C PRO A 56 8.41 -2.35 -37.30
N LYS A 57 7.16 -2.77 -37.47
CA LYS A 57 6.47 -2.69 -38.78
C LYS A 57 6.36 -1.26 -39.30
N SER A 58 6.25 -0.31 -38.39
CA SER A 58 6.34 1.13 -38.65
C SER A 58 7.28 1.76 -37.63
N SER A 59 8.28 2.49 -38.09
CA SER A 59 9.17 3.29 -37.25
C SER A 59 8.64 4.71 -37.01
N GLN A 60 7.42 5.02 -37.48
CA GLN A 60 6.84 6.35 -37.30
C GLN A 60 6.48 6.56 -35.83
N CYS A 61 7.10 7.58 -35.25
CA CYS A 61 6.78 8.03 -33.92
C CYS A 61 5.58 8.99 -33.96
N GLY A 62 4.49 8.67 -33.26
CA GLY A 62 3.38 9.60 -33.09
C GLY A 62 3.69 10.68 -32.05
N VAL A 63 4.35 10.29 -30.96
CA VAL A 63 4.81 11.19 -29.89
C VAL A 63 6.23 10.85 -29.49
N THR A 64 7.15 11.81 -29.58
CA THR A 64 8.54 11.64 -29.17
C THR A 64 8.77 12.29 -27.81
N HIS A 65 9.36 11.54 -26.88
CA HIS A 65 9.74 11.99 -25.54
C HIS A 65 11.26 12.09 -25.45
N ASN A 66 11.77 13.01 -24.65
CA ASN A 66 13.19 13.16 -24.31
C ASN A 66 13.55 12.58 -22.93
N ILE A 67 12.57 12.02 -22.22
CA ILE A 67 12.69 11.41 -20.89
C ILE A 67 12.47 9.90 -20.97
N PRO A 68 13.21 9.06 -20.22
CA PRO A 68 13.02 7.62 -20.24
C PRO A 68 11.64 7.18 -19.72
N ALA A 69 11.19 6.01 -20.17
CA ALA A 69 9.96 5.39 -19.68
C ALA A 69 10.23 4.36 -18.57
N LEU A 70 9.36 4.33 -17.56
CA LEU A 70 9.23 3.21 -16.61
C LEU A 70 7.87 2.54 -16.81
N VAL A 71 7.90 1.33 -17.36
CA VAL A 71 6.72 0.53 -17.70
C VAL A 71 6.41 -0.46 -16.57
N PHE A 72 5.21 -0.41 -16.01
CA PHE A 72 4.75 -1.40 -15.03
C PHE A 72 3.26 -1.67 -15.15
N ASN A 73 2.80 -2.79 -14.59
CA ASN A 73 1.39 -3.18 -14.63
C ASN A 73 0.70 -2.86 -13.29
N ALA A 74 -0.51 -2.30 -13.35
CA ALA A 74 -1.32 -1.94 -12.20
C ALA A 74 -2.53 -2.87 -11.98
N ARG A 75 -2.54 -4.10 -12.49
CA ARG A 75 -3.58 -5.11 -12.26
C ARG A 75 -3.30 -5.90 -10.98
N GLY A 76 -3.00 -7.20 -11.05
CA GLY A 76 -2.69 -8.03 -9.89
C GLY A 76 -3.78 -7.94 -8.81
N TYR A 77 -3.39 -7.58 -7.58
CA TYR A 77 -4.31 -7.37 -6.46
C TYR A 77 -4.84 -5.93 -6.31
N ASN A 78 -4.81 -5.12 -7.37
CA ASN A 78 -5.39 -3.77 -7.37
C ASN A 78 -6.87 -3.80 -6.92
N GLY A 79 -7.28 -2.78 -6.16
CA GLY A 79 -8.53 -2.72 -5.39
C GLY A 79 -8.36 -3.10 -3.93
N ASN A 80 -7.22 -3.69 -3.55
CA ASN A 80 -6.83 -3.90 -2.16
C ASN A 80 -5.72 -2.91 -1.76
N PHE A 81 -6.03 -2.01 -0.83
CA PHE A 81 -5.12 -0.93 -0.43
C PHE A 81 -3.74 -1.39 0.08
N TYR A 82 -3.67 -2.55 0.74
CA TYR A 82 -2.38 -3.11 1.15
C TYR A 82 -1.52 -3.44 -0.07
N HIS A 83 -2.08 -4.13 -1.07
CA HIS A 83 -1.36 -4.54 -2.26
C HIS A 83 -1.02 -3.35 -3.18
N GLU A 84 -1.89 -2.33 -3.26
CA GLU A 84 -1.58 -1.10 -3.98
C GLU A 84 -0.31 -0.43 -3.41
N ILE A 85 -0.16 -0.35 -2.08
CA ILE A 85 1.05 0.21 -1.46
C ILE A 85 2.24 -0.76 -1.55
N ASN A 86 2.05 -2.04 -1.18
CA ASN A 86 3.11 -3.03 -1.04
C ASN A 86 3.67 -3.57 -2.37
N ASP A 87 2.81 -3.73 -3.38
CA ASP A 87 3.16 -4.38 -4.64
C ASP A 87 3.33 -3.37 -5.78
N ILE A 88 2.88 -2.12 -5.61
CA ILE A 88 3.02 -1.08 -6.63
C ILE A 88 3.83 0.10 -6.10
N PHE A 89 3.35 0.85 -5.11
CA PHE A 89 3.96 2.14 -4.77
C PHE A 89 5.31 2.05 -4.04
N ILE A 90 5.50 1.09 -3.12
CA ILE A 90 6.82 0.83 -2.52
C ILE A 90 7.80 0.34 -3.60
N PRO A 91 7.49 -0.67 -4.43
CA PRO A 91 8.35 -1.06 -5.55
C PRO A 91 8.63 0.07 -6.54
N LEU A 92 7.66 0.93 -6.83
CA LEU A 92 7.84 2.10 -7.70
C LEU A 92 8.84 3.09 -7.10
N PHE A 93 8.69 3.42 -5.82
CA PHE A 93 9.64 4.26 -5.09
C PHE A 93 11.04 3.67 -5.08
N ILE A 94 11.18 2.36 -4.82
CA ILE A 94 12.45 1.66 -4.88
C ILE A 94 13.06 1.77 -6.28
N THR A 95 12.27 1.50 -7.32
CA THR A 95 12.76 1.46 -8.71
C THR A 95 13.26 2.83 -9.17
N ILE A 96 12.52 3.89 -8.87
CA ILE A 96 12.91 5.27 -9.19
C ILE A 96 14.20 5.65 -8.46
N ASN A 97 14.28 5.41 -7.15
CA ASN A 97 15.50 5.70 -6.39
C ASN A 97 16.68 4.77 -6.74
N SER A 98 16.44 3.63 -7.40
CA SER A 98 17.50 2.73 -7.86
C SER A 98 18.05 3.16 -9.23
N LEU A 99 17.17 3.45 -10.19
CA LEU A 99 17.53 3.55 -11.61
C LEU A 99 17.42 4.97 -12.18
N PHE A 100 16.73 5.86 -11.48
CA PHE A 100 16.39 7.21 -11.93
C PHE A 100 16.67 8.27 -10.85
N HIS A 101 17.65 8.03 -9.98
CA HIS A 101 17.91 8.93 -8.84
C HIS A 101 18.38 10.33 -9.23
N ASP A 102 18.94 10.50 -10.43
CA ASP A 102 19.45 11.77 -10.97
C ASP A 102 18.71 12.25 -12.24
N GLN A 103 17.55 11.68 -12.56
CA GLN A 103 16.80 12.04 -13.78
C GLN A 103 15.29 11.85 -13.64
N ASP A 104 14.52 12.62 -14.41
CA ASP A 104 13.08 12.42 -14.53
C ASP A 104 12.74 11.08 -15.22
N VAL A 105 11.51 10.61 -15.01
CA VAL A 105 10.98 9.41 -15.65
C VAL A 105 9.51 9.60 -16.01
N ILE A 106 9.10 9.11 -17.18
CA ILE A 106 7.70 9.03 -17.58
C ILE A 106 7.15 7.67 -17.14
N LEU A 107 6.08 7.67 -16.34
CA LEU A 107 5.40 6.44 -15.98
C LEU A 107 4.49 5.98 -17.14
N VAL A 108 4.69 4.73 -17.56
CA VAL A 108 3.84 4.04 -18.53
C VAL A 108 3.16 2.88 -17.83
N ILE A 109 1.87 2.99 -17.60
CA ILE A 109 1.13 2.08 -16.74
C ILE A 109 0.20 1.22 -17.58
N VAL A 110 0.43 -0.09 -17.48
CA VAL A 110 -0.35 -1.14 -18.15
C VAL A 110 -1.53 -1.55 -17.27
N ASP A 111 -2.70 -1.74 -17.89
CA ASP A 111 -3.94 -2.16 -17.23
C ASP A 111 -4.40 -1.23 -16.09
N GLY A 112 -3.99 0.04 -16.11
CA GLY A 112 -4.47 1.03 -15.15
C GLY A 112 -5.95 1.36 -15.39
N MET A 113 -6.80 1.08 -14.40
CA MET A 113 -8.23 1.42 -14.44
C MET A 113 -8.44 2.90 -14.11
N THR A 114 -9.42 3.56 -14.74
CA THR A 114 -9.69 5.00 -14.56
C THR A 114 -9.87 5.40 -13.10
N TRP A 115 -10.64 4.63 -12.32
CA TRP A 115 -10.86 4.91 -10.90
C TRP A 115 -9.57 4.85 -10.08
N TRP A 116 -8.61 3.99 -10.45
CA TRP A 116 -7.34 3.84 -9.75
C TRP A 116 -6.43 5.05 -9.99
N TYR A 117 -6.37 5.54 -11.23
CA TYR A 117 -5.68 6.79 -11.54
C TYR A 117 -6.27 7.97 -10.76
N GLN A 118 -7.60 8.08 -10.74
CA GLN A 118 -8.29 9.16 -10.01
C GLN A 118 -7.98 9.10 -8.51
N LYS A 119 -7.97 7.89 -7.92
CA LYS A 119 -7.62 7.67 -6.52
C LYS A 119 -6.18 8.10 -6.18
N TYR A 120 -5.23 7.87 -7.10
CA TYR A 120 -3.80 8.07 -6.86
C TYR A 120 -3.16 9.20 -7.67
N VAL A 121 -3.96 10.10 -8.24
CA VAL A 121 -3.47 11.15 -9.15
C VAL A 121 -2.36 12.00 -8.53
N ASP A 122 -2.52 12.43 -7.27
CA ASP A 122 -1.52 13.23 -6.55
C ASP A 122 -0.20 12.46 -6.38
N LEU A 123 -0.30 11.17 -6.03
CA LEU A 123 0.86 10.31 -5.81
C LEU A 123 1.60 9.98 -7.11
N LEU A 124 0.87 9.68 -8.18
CA LEU A 124 1.45 9.42 -9.50
C LEU A 124 2.17 10.65 -10.04
N ASN A 125 1.58 11.84 -9.87
CA ASN A 125 2.20 13.10 -10.23
C ASN A 125 3.46 13.39 -9.41
N ALA A 126 3.48 13.01 -8.13
CA ALA A 126 4.67 13.14 -7.29
C ALA A 126 5.84 12.25 -7.75
N PHE A 127 5.55 11.08 -8.35
CA PHE A 127 6.59 10.19 -8.88
C PHE A 127 7.17 10.62 -10.23
N SER A 128 6.39 11.38 -11.01
CA SER A 128 6.75 11.81 -12.36
C SER A 128 6.37 13.28 -12.53
N PRO A 129 6.99 14.19 -11.74
CA PRO A 129 6.64 15.59 -11.76
C PRO A 129 6.86 16.16 -13.16
N ASN A 130 5.99 17.08 -13.59
CA ASN A 130 6.04 17.76 -14.89
C ASN A 130 5.74 16.89 -16.13
N HIS A 131 5.53 15.57 -15.98
CA HIS A 131 5.28 14.67 -17.11
C HIS A 131 3.90 14.02 -17.02
N LYS A 132 3.24 13.86 -18.17
CA LYS A 132 1.94 13.19 -18.24
C LYS A 132 2.13 11.68 -18.08
N ILE A 133 1.38 11.10 -17.15
CA ILE A 133 1.30 9.65 -16.98
C ILE A 133 0.64 9.02 -18.20
N ILE A 134 1.26 7.98 -18.75
CA ILE A 134 0.74 7.27 -19.93
C ILE A 134 -0.04 6.04 -19.48
N ASN A 135 -1.34 6.03 -19.76
CA ASN A 135 -2.19 4.85 -19.63
C ASN A 135 -2.26 4.09 -20.95
N THR A 136 -1.73 2.87 -20.99
CA THR A 136 -1.69 2.09 -22.23
C THR A 136 -3.07 1.73 -22.77
N ASN A 137 -4.10 1.71 -21.91
CA ASN A 137 -5.48 1.43 -22.31
C ASN A 137 -6.07 2.50 -23.23
N ASN A 138 -5.48 3.71 -23.22
CA ASN A 138 -5.98 4.87 -23.96
C ASN A 138 -5.05 5.29 -25.11
N LEU A 139 -4.02 4.49 -25.41
CA LEU A 139 -3.05 4.83 -26.44
C LEU A 139 -3.61 4.57 -27.84
N THR A 140 -3.47 5.56 -28.72
CA THR A 140 -3.87 5.49 -30.13
C THR A 140 -2.69 5.64 -31.09
N THR A 141 -1.54 6.10 -30.61
CA THR A 141 -0.34 6.34 -31.41
C THR A 141 0.90 5.76 -30.74
N ALA A 142 1.97 5.55 -31.53
CA ALA A 142 3.24 5.06 -31.01
C ALA A 142 4.00 6.15 -30.25
N HIS A 143 4.59 5.78 -29.11
CA HIS A 143 5.40 6.67 -28.28
C HIS A 143 6.86 6.25 -28.34
N CYS A 144 7.79 7.18 -28.54
CA CYS A 144 9.23 6.89 -28.54
C CYS A 144 9.92 7.58 -27.38
N PHE A 145 10.83 6.86 -26.75
CA PHE A 145 11.59 7.29 -25.58
C PHE A 145 13.09 7.10 -25.86
N PRO A 146 13.98 7.87 -25.20
CA PRO A 146 15.42 7.64 -25.29
C PRO A 146 15.83 6.27 -24.70
N SER A 147 15.07 5.76 -23.73
CA SER A 147 15.23 4.41 -23.17
C SER A 147 13.97 3.99 -22.41
N ALA A 148 13.85 2.71 -22.07
CA ALA A 148 12.74 2.19 -21.28
C ALA A 148 13.19 1.09 -20.30
N VAL A 149 12.64 1.13 -19.10
CA VAL A 149 12.74 0.08 -18.06
C VAL A 149 11.37 -0.57 -17.89
N VAL A 150 11.33 -1.89 -17.73
CA VAL A 150 10.07 -2.66 -17.67
C VAL A 150 10.05 -3.55 -16.42
N GLY A 151 9.05 -3.33 -15.57
CA GLY A 151 8.89 -3.94 -14.26
C GLY A 151 9.39 -3.05 -13.12
N LEU A 152 9.07 -3.46 -11.89
CA LEU A 152 9.49 -2.76 -10.66
C LEU A 152 10.36 -3.69 -9.80
N ILE A 153 11.30 -3.09 -9.07
CA ILE A 153 12.17 -3.73 -8.09
C ILE A 153 11.43 -3.80 -6.75
N LYS A 154 11.38 -4.98 -6.15
CA LYS A 154 10.78 -5.20 -4.82
C LYS A 154 11.79 -5.87 -3.89
N HIS A 155 11.98 -5.30 -2.71
CA HIS A 155 12.92 -5.81 -1.70
C HIS A 155 12.31 -6.86 -0.76
N GLY A 156 10.98 -6.89 -0.62
CA GLY A 156 10.27 -7.79 0.29
C GLY A 156 8.88 -7.26 0.64
N PRO A 157 8.17 -7.92 1.57
CA PRO A 157 6.91 -7.41 2.08
C PRO A 157 7.17 -6.15 2.93
N VAL A 158 6.56 -5.03 2.55
CA VAL A 158 6.56 -3.77 3.28
C VAL A 158 7.97 -3.36 3.73
N THR A 159 8.93 -3.46 2.81
CA THR A 159 10.37 -3.30 3.12
C THR A 159 11.06 -2.47 2.05
N ILE A 160 11.90 -1.53 2.49
CA ILE A 160 12.89 -0.85 1.67
C ILE A 160 14.24 -1.10 2.33
N ASN A 161 15.12 -1.86 1.67
CA ASN A 161 16.46 -2.14 2.17
C ASN A 161 17.44 -1.05 1.67
N PRO A 162 17.98 -0.19 2.56
CA PRO A 162 18.86 0.90 2.14
C PRO A 162 20.16 0.42 1.50
N LYS A 163 20.61 -0.80 1.82
CA LYS A 163 21.86 -1.39 1.30
C LYS A 163 21.77 -1.82 -0.17
N LEU A 164 20.56 -1.90 -0.73
CA LEU A 164 20.32 -2.30 -2.11
C LEU A 164 20.09 -1.10 -3.04
N LEU A 165 20.24 0.13 -2.53
CA LEU A 165 20.02 1.36 -3.27
C LEU A 165 21.34 2.13 -3.44
N PRO A 166 21.54 2.82 -4.58
CA PRO A 166 22.71 3.69 -4.76
C PRO A 166 22.77 4.80 -3.72
N ASN A 167 21.62 5.46 -3.49
CA ASN A 167 21.41 6.42 -2.42
C ASN A 167 20.50 5.78 -1.37
N PRO A 168 20.97 5.56 -0.13
CA PRO A 168 20.17 4.88 0.90
C PRO A 168 18.81 5.56 1.10
N LYS A 169 17.74 4.77 0.98
CA LYS A 169 16.36 5.14 1.35
C LYS A 169 15.74 4.09 2.25
N THR A 170 14.77 4.51 3.05
CA THR A 170 14.08 3.73 4.07
C THR A 170 12.56 3.80 3.86
N LEU A 171 11.81 3.03 4.65
CA LEU A 171 10.34 3.18 4.72
C LEU A 171 9.91 4.56 5.23
N LEU A 172 10.73 5.19 6.06
CA LEU A 172 10.48 6.53 6.56
C LEU A 172 10.60 7.59 5.45
N ASP A 173 11.57 7.43 4.54
CA ASP A 173 11.68 8.26 3.35
C ASP A 173 10.46 8.11 2.44
N PHE A 174 9.92 6.89 2.30
CA PHE A 174 8.67 6.66 1.57
C PHE A 174 7.48 7.33 2.25
N SER A 175 7.35 7.26 3.58
CA SER A 175 6.31 7.99 4.32
C SER A 175 6.44 9.51 4.15
N THR A 176 7.66 10.03 4.14
CA THR A 176 7.94 11.46 3.86
C THR A 176 7.56 11.84 2.42
N PHE A 177 7.82 10.96 1.45
CA PHE A 177 7.37 11.17 0.08
C PHE A 177 5.83 11.21 -0.03
N LEU A 178 5.12 10.32 0.68
CA LEU A 178 3.65 10.37 0.77
C LEU A 178 3.15 11.68 1.37
N LYS A 179 3.82 12.18 2.42
CA LYS A 179 3.51 13.49 3.02
C LYS A 179 3.56 14.59 1.97
N ASN A 180 4.65 14.67 1.21
CA ASN A 180 4.85 15.71 0.21
C ASN A 180 3.87 15.58 -0.97
N ALA A 181 3.45 14.36 -1.30
CA ALA A 181 2.45 14.12 -2.34
C ALA A 181 1.05 14.60 -1.94
N TYR A 182 0.66 14.46 -0.66
CA TYR A 182 -0.71 14.70 -0.21
C TYR A 182 -0.91 15.97 0.62
N ILE A 183 0.15 16.54 1.18
CA ILE A 183 0.11 17.80 1.92
C ILE A 183 0.99 18.82 1.18
N LYS A 184 0.34 19.86 0.66
CA LYS A 184 1.02 21.07 0.18
C LYS A 184 1.28 22.01 1.35
N GLU A 185 2.32 22.84 1.24
CA GLU A 185 2.58 23.93 2.20
C GLU A 185 1.28 24.73 2.44
N ASP A 186 1.05 25.14 3.69
CA ASP A 186 -0.15 25.83 4.18
C ASP A 186 -1.47 25.04 4.25
N THR A 187 -1.48 23.72 4.00
CA THR A 187 -2.71 22.93 4.15
C THR A 187 -2.99 22.63 5.64
N PRO A 188 -4.05 23.17 6.26
CA PRO A 188 -4.34 22.92 7.66
C PRO A 188 -4.72 21.45 7.88
N LEU A 189 -4.30 20.90 9.03
CA LEU A 189 -4.78 19.62 9.51
C LEU A 189 -6.29 19.66 9.72
N LEU A 190 -6.98 18.54 9.44
CA LEU A 190 -8.44 18.46 9.60
C LEU A 190 -8.85 18.54 11.08
N PHE A 191 -7.96 18.11 11.98
CA PHE A 191 -8.15 18.21 13.41
C PHE A 191 -6.93 18.93 14.01
N PRO A 192 -7.04 20.24 14.30
CA PRO A 192 -5.97 20.98 14.95
C PRO A 192 -5.57 20.32 16.27
N SER A 193 -4.28 20.35 16.61
CA SER A 193 -3.71 19.77 17.83
C SER A 193 -4.20 20.41 19.15
N ASN A 194 -5.16 21.34 19.08
CA ASN A 194 -5.56 22.20 20.20
C ASN A 194 -6.49 21.50 21.22
N ASN A 195 -6.39 20.18 21.34
CA ASN A 195 -7.16 19.39 22.29
C ASN A 195 -6.20 18.68 23.25
N SER A 196 -6.45 18.81 24.56
CA SER A 196 -5.72 18.11 25.62
C SER A 196 -5.81 16.58 25.56
N LYS A 197 -6.69 16.06 24.69
CA LYS A 197 -6.99 14.63 24.47
C LYS A 197 -6.42 14.12 23.14
N PRO A 198 -5.76 12.96 23.13
CA PRO A 198 -5.29 12.33 21.91
C PRO A 198 -6.46 11.94 20.99
N LEU A 199 -6.24 12.09 19.68
CA LEU A 199 -7.16 11.66 18.63
C LEU A 199 -6.89 10.20 18.24
N LEU A 200 -7.90 9.35 18.36
CA LEU A 200 -7.92 7.97 17.88
C LEU A 200 -8.81 7.87 16.64
N THR A 201 -8.25 7.38 15.55
CA THR A 201 -9.00 7.02 14.34
C THR A 201 -9.23 5.52 14.31
N LEU A 202 -10.50 5.11 14.34
CA LEU A 202 -10.91 3.72 14.14
C LEU A 202 -11.18 3.49 12.65
N VAL A 203 -10.48 2.54 12.04
CA VAL A 203 -10.69 2.10 10.66
C VAL A 203 -11.94 1.25 10.59
N ASP A 204 -13.00 1.79 9.98
CA ASP A 204 -14.27 1.10 9.86
C ASP A 204 -14.21 -0.01 8.80
N ARG A 205 -14.99 -1.06 9.06
CA ARG A 205 -15.23 -2.16 8.12
C ARG A 205 -16.72 -2.44 7.96
N LYS A 206 -17.60 -1.56 8.45
CA LYS A 206 -19.05 -1.64 8.26
C LYS A 206 -19.39 -1.77 6.78
N GLY A 207 -20.28 -2.70 6.45
CA GLY A 207 -20.62 -3.07 5.07
C GLY A 207 -19.68 -4.12 4.43
N SER A 208 -18.56 -4.47 5.07
CA SER A 208 -17.78 -5.66 4.70
C SER A 208 -18.42 -6.93 5.25
N SER A 209 -18.26 -8.07 4.56
CA SER A 209 -18.69 -9.37 5.06
C SER A 209 -17.78 -9.98 6.13
N SER A 210 -16.58 -9.42 6.34
CA SER A 210 -15.57 -10.01 7.22
C SER A 210 -14.65 -9.00 7.92
N ARG A 211 -14.20 -9.42 9.10
CA ARG A 211 -13.35 -8.72 10.07
C ARG A 211 -14.02 -7.46 10.60
N VAL A 212 -15.35 -7.47 10.69
CA VAL A 212 -16.14 -6.38 11.26
C VAL A 212 -16.09 -6.48 12.79
N ILE A 213 -15.94 -5.34 13.47
CA ILE A 213 -16.14 -5.24 14.91
C ILE A 213 -17.65 -5.13 15.15
N LEU A 214 -18.25 -6.21 15.63
CA LEU A 214 -19.70 -6.33 15.78
C LEU A 214 -20.27 -5.40 16.85
N ASN A 215 -19.47 -5.08 17.87
CA ASN A 215 -19.80 -4.12 18.92
C ASN A 215 -18.98 -2.82 18.82
N GLN A 216 -18.78 -2.31 17.59
CA GLN A 216 -17.96 -1.12 17.33
C GLN A 216 -18.41 0.12 18.14
N GLU A 217 -19.71 0.34 18.31
CA GLU A 217 -20.22 1.49 19.07
C GLU A 217 -19.80 1.45 20.54
N GLU A 218 -19.77 0.27 21.14
CA GLU A 218 -19.28 0.06 22.51
C GLU A 218 -17.78 0.30 22.61
N VAL A 219 -17.02 -0.15 21.61
CA VAL A 219 -15.56 0.09 21.52
C VAL A 219 -15.26 1.59 21.40
N VAL A 220 -16.04 2.33 20.59
CA VAL A 220 -15.94 3.79 20.48
C VAL A 220 -16.27 4.46 21.81
N LYS A 221 -17.32 4.01 22.50
CA LYS A 221 -17.69 4.53 23.82
C LYS A 221 -16.57 4.29 24.84
N LEU A 222 -16.02 3.09 24.90
CA LEU A 222 -14.90 2.75 25.78
C LEU A 222 -13.66 3.61 25.50
N ALA A 223 -13.31 3.84 24.24
CA ALA A 223 -12.19 4.71 23.88
C ALA A 223 -12.42 6.16 24.33
N LYS A 224 -13.65 6.68 24.24
CA LYS A 224 -14.01 8.00 24.78
C LYS A 224 -13.91 8.05 26.30
N GLU A 225 -14.33 6.98 27.00
CA GLU A 225 -14.21 6.85 28.46
C GLU A 225 -12.75 6.80 28.92
N VAL A 226 -11.88 6.12 28.17
CA VAL A 226 -10.41 6.13 28.40
C VAL A 226 -9.81 7.54 28.23
N GLY A 227 -10.46 8.40 27.43
CA GLY A 227 -10.08 9.81 27.30
C GLY A 227 -9.68 10.23 25.88
N PHE A 228 -9.92 9.40 24.87
CA PHE A 228 -9.67 9.76 23.47
C PHE A 228 -10.78 10.64 22.89
N ASN A 229 -10.39 11.53 21.97
CA ASN A 229 -11.30 11.96 20.91
C ASN A 229 -11.31 10.86 19.85
N VAL A 230 -12.49 10.43 19.41
CA VAL A 230 -12.61 9.28 18.48
C VAL A 230 -13.22 9.71 17.16
N HIS A 231 -12.54 9.40 16.07
CA HIS A 231 -13.05 9.51 14.70
C HIS A 231 -13.18 8.11 14.09
N VAL A 232 -14.27 7.85 13.38
CA VAL A 232 -14.48 6.58 12.65
C VAL A 232 -14.24 6.85 11.17
N LEU A 233 -13.16 6.28 10.63
CA LEU A 233 -12.77 6.41 9.23
C LEU A 233 -13.57 5.41 8.39
N ASP A 234 -14.53 5.94 7.64
CA ASP A 234 -15.35 5.19 6.71
C ASP A 234 -14.80 5.34 5.27
N HIS A 235 -14.34 4.22 4.70
CA HIS A 235 -13.78 4.17 3.35
C HIS A 235 -14.85 4.22 2.23
N SER A 236 -16.14 4.12 2.56
CA SER A 236 -17.23 4.17 1.59
C SER A 236 -17.63 5.59 1.19
N LYS A 237 -17.17 6.61 1.93
CA LYS A 237 -17.40 8.02 1.60
C LYS A 237 -16.35 8.51 0.62
N ASP A 238 -16.74 9.33 -0.35
CA ASP A 238 -15.93 9.95 -1.43
C ASP A 238 -14.79 10.86 -0.91
N SER A 239 -13.94 10.32 -0.04
CA SER A 239 -12.78 11.00 0.50
C SER A 239 -11.60 10.72 -0.42
N THR A 240 -11.05 11.78 -1.01
CA THR A 240 -9.79 11.70 -1.75
C THR A 240 -8.68 11.14 -0.84
N MET A 241 -7.66 10.51 -1.44
CA MET A 241 -6.51 10.01 -0.67
C MET A 241 -5.83 11.13 0.12
N ALA A 242 -5.80 12.36 -0.40
CA ALA A 242 -5.30 13.52 0.33
C ALA A 242 -6.11 13.81 1.62
N ASN A 243 -7.43 13.70 1.58
CA ASN A 243 -8.26 13.89 2.78
C ASN A 243 -8.07 12.76 3.79
N VAL A 244 -8.00 11.51 3.31
CA VAL A 244 -7.68 10.35 4.19
C VAL A 244 -6.31 10.54 4.83
N TYR A 245 -5.30 10.95 4.05
CA TYR A 245 -3.96 11.24 4.55
C TYR A 245 -4.03 12.30 5.65
N ARG A 246 -4.61 13.48 5.38
CA ARG A 246 -4.71 14.58 6.35
C ARG A 246 -5.42 14.17 7.64
N LEU A 247 -6.46 13.35 7.52
CA LEU A 247 -7.19 12.83 8.66
C LEU A 247 -6.30 11.95 9.53
N VAL A 248 -5.71 10.92 8.93
CA VAL A 248 -4.88 9.94 9.65
C VAL A 248 -3.62 10.60 10.19
N HIS A 249 -3.03 11.53 9.44
CA HIS A 249 -1.86 12.31 9.86
C HIS A 249 -2.13 13.16 11.10
N SER A 250 -3.38 13.63 11.28
CA SER A 250 -3.81 14.36 12.48
C SER A 250 -3.95 13.46 13.71
N SER A 251 -4.03 12.14 13.52
CA SER A 251 -4.31 11.17 14.57
C SER A 251 -3.06 10.82 15.38
N HIS A 252 -3.29 10.47 16.64
CA HIS A 252 -2.27 9.97 17.57
C HIS A 252 -2.34 8.45 17.67
N VAL A 253 -3.52 7.87 17.42
CA VAL A 253 -3.76 6.43 17.39
C VAL A 253 -4.53 6.04 16.14
N LEU A 254 -4.10 5.00 15.43
CA LEU A 254 -4.88 4.30 14.42
C LEU A 254 -5.27 2.93 14.98
N LEU A 255 -6.57 2.67 15.10
CA LEU A 255 -7.13 1.42 15.59
C LEU A 255 -7.86 0.69 14.46
N GLY A 256 -7.63 -0.60 14.30
CA GLY A 256 -8.42 -1.39 13.37
C GLY A 256 -8.16 -2.89 13.48
N VAL A 257 -9.07 -3.68 12.92
CA VAL A 257 -8.85 -5.12 12.71
C VAL A 257 -7.88 -5.31 11.54
N HIS A 258 -7.00 -6.30 11.65
CA HIS A 258 -6.08 -6.68 10.59
C HIS A 258 -6.75 -6.65 9.20
N GLY A 259 -6.11 -5.98 8.24
CA GLY A 259 -6.54 -5.96 6.85
C GLY A 259 -6.23 -4.63 6.17
N ALA A 260 -6.56 -4.54 4.87
CA ALA A 260 -6.11 -3.49 3.97
C ALA A 260 -6.24 -2.04 4.49
N GLY A 261 -7.29 -1.73 5.26
CA GLY A 261 -7.49 -0.40 5.82
C GLY A 261 -6.44 0.03 6.85
N LEU A 262 -5.76 -0.90 7.53
CA LEU A 262 -4.65 -0.57 8.43
C LEU A 262 -3.41 -0.04 7.70
N THR A 263 -3.31 -0.21 6.37
CA THR A 263 -2.24 0.37 5.55
C THR A 263 -2.19 1.90 5.65
N ASN A 264 -3.24 2.55 6.15
CA ASN A 264 -3.22 3.96 6.54
C ASN A 264 -2.14 4.30 7.59
N LEU A 265 -1.52 3.31 8.26
CA LEU A 265 -0.40 3.54 9.16
C LEU A 265 0.76 4.33 8.51
N PHE A 266 0.95 4.23 7.20
CA PHE A 266 1.94 4.99 6.45
C PHE A 266 1.72 6.51 6.47
N PHE A 267 0.51 6.94 6.83
CA PHE A 267 0.12 8.36 6.91
C PHE A 267 0.24 8.92 8.32
N LEU A 268 0.50 8.07 9.32
CA LEU A 268 0.71 8.51 10.69
C LEU A 268 2.00 9.32 10.84
N ARG A 269 2.02 10.16 11.86
CA ARG A 269 3.23 10.83 12.32
C ARG A 269 4.11 9.85 13.10
N GLN A 270 5.42 10.05 13.04
CA GLN A 270 6.35 9.37 13.95
C GLN A 270 5.94 9.63 15.40
N GLY A 271 5.99 8.61 16.25
CA GLY A 271 5.51 8.62 17.63
C GLY A 271 4.02 8.26 17.80
N SER A 272 3.23 8.26 16.72
CA SER A 272 1.84 7.77 16.78
C SER A 272 1.78 6.25 17.02
N VAL A 273 0.62 5.78 17.48
CA VAL A 273 0.38 4.39 17.87
C VAL A 273 -0.51 3.68 16.88
N VAL A 274 -0.12 2.48 16.44
CA VAL A 274 -1.00 1.54 15.75
C VAL A 274 -1.52 0.52 16.75
N VAL A 275 -2.85 0.44 16.90
CA VAL A 275 -3.53 -0.60 17.67
C VAL A 275 -4.16 -1.57 16.69
N GLN A 276 -3.61 -2.78 16.63
CA GLN A 276 -4.10 -3.81 15.73
C GLN A 276 -4.87 -4.87 16.50
N VAL A 277 -6.13 -5.05 16.13
CA VAL A 277 -6.93 -6.21 16.53
C VAL A 277 -6.58 -7.36 15.57
N VAL A 278 -6.03 -8.44 16.12
CA VAL A 278 -5.52 -9.61 15.39
C VAL A 278 -6.54 -10.74 15.50
N PRO A 279 -7.27 -11.06 14.42
CA PRO A 279 -8.18 -12.21 14.39
C PRO A 279 -7.42 -13.53 14.47
N ILE A 280 -8.12 -14.60 14.85
CA ILE A 280 -7.58 -15.96 14.92
C ILE A 280 -7.00 -16.34 13.55
N GLY A 281 -5.81 -16.96 13.55
CA GLY A 281 -5.16 -17.50 12.35
C GLY A 281 -4.49 -16.46 11.45
N LEU A 282 -4.43 -15.19 11.88
CA LEU A 282 -3.84 -14.07 11.13
C LEU A 282 -2.61 -13.46 11.81
N GLU A 283 -1.99 -14.15 12.77
CA GLU A 283 -0.81 -13.67 13.49
C GLU A 283 0.36 -13.41 12.54
N TRP A 284 0.69 -14.37 11.68
CA TRP A 284 1.80 -14.23 10.72
C TRP A 284 1.59 -13.05 9.76
N ALA A 285 0.36 -12.86 9.29
CA ALA A 285 0.00 -11.78 8.38
C ALA A 285 0.02 -10.44 9.12
N SER A 286 -0.44 -10.43 10.37
CA SER A 286 -0.39 -9.25 11.25
C SER A 286 1.04 -8.81 11.51
N ASP A 287 1.91 -9.77 11.81
CA ASP A 287 3.32 -9.53 12.07
C ASP A 287 4.02 -8.97 10.82
N THR A 288 3.82 -9.64 9.68
CA THR A 288 4.48 -9.28 8.41
C THR A 288 3.99 -7.94 7.85
N CYS A 289 2.69 -7.67 7.89
CA CYS A 289 2.11 -6.52 7.21
C CYS A 289 2.25 -5.22 8.01
N TYR A 290 2.15 -5.28 9.35
CA TYR A 290 1.91 -4.09 10.17
C TYR A 290 2.78 -4.00 11.42
N LYS A 291 2.95 -5.09 12.19
CA LYS A 291 3.81 -5.06 13.40
C LYS A 291 5.27 -4.82 13.08
N ASN A 292 5.86 -5.66 12.21
CA ASN A 292 7.29 -5.59 11.90
C ASN A 292 7.65 -4.29 11.16
N PRO A 293 6.81 -3.75 10.25
CA PRO A 293 7.08 -2.45 9.63
C PRO A 293 6.94 -1.23 10.56
N SER A 294 6.12 -1.29 11.62
CA SER A 294 5.79 -0.13 12.46
C SER A 294 7.03 0.58 13.04
N PRO A 295 8.01 -0.11 13.64
CA PRO A 295 9.23 0.53 14.15
C PRO A 295 10.05 1.24 13.08
N PHE A 296 10.10 0.72 11.85
CA PHE A 296 10.82 1.35 10.72
C PHE A 296 10.16 2.64 10.23
N LEU A 297 8.90 2.88 10.63
CA LEU A 297 8.16 4.11 10.40
C LEU A 297 8.16 5.03 11.63
N GLY A 298 8.91 4.67 12.68
CA GLY A 298 8.91 5.41 13.95
C GLY A 298 7.58 5.33 14.70
N LEU A 299 6.79 4.28 14.48
CA LEU A 299 5.48 4.10 15.11
C LEU A 299 5.58 3.17 16.31
N GLU A 300 4.76 3.46 17.32
CA GLU A 300 4.49 2.56 18.42
C GLU A 300 3.43 1.52 18.00
N TYR A 301 3.57 0.28 18.49
CA TYR A 301 2.64 -0.80 18.14
C TYR A 301 2.03 -1.46 19.37
N VAL A 302 0.71 -1.67 19.31
CA VAL A 302 -0.07 -2.35 20.34
C VAL A 302 -0.92 -3.44 19.68
N GLU A 303 -0.81 -4.66 20.20
CA GLU A 303 -1.49 -5.83 19.68
C GLU A 303 -2.63 -6.24 20.61
N TYR A 304 -3.83 -6.46 20.05
CA TYR A 304 -4.93 -7.12 20.73
C TYR A 304 -5.30 -8.40 20.00
N LYS A 305 -4.94 -9.55 20.58
CA LYS A 305 -5.28 -10.86 20.02
C LYS A 305 -6.69 -11.26 20.45
N VAL A 306 -7.52 -11.55 19.46
CA VAL A 306 -8.89 -12.02 19.63
C VAL A 306 -8.86 -13.43 20.20
N GLU A 307 -9.62 -13.67 21.26
CA GLU A 307 -9.83 -15.00 21.83
C GLU A 307 -10.99 -15.72 21.14
N ALA A 308 -11.07 -17.03 21.34
CA ALA A 308 -12.08 -17.87 20.69
C ALA A 308 -13.51 -17.35 20.91
N ASN A 309 -13.87 -16.96 22.14
CA ASN A 309 -15.20 -16.42 22.47
C ASN A 309 -15.53 -15.06 21.81
N GLU A 310 -14.52 -14.33 21.33
CA GLU A 310 -14.67 -13.06 20.63
C GLU A 310 -14.78 -13.23 19.11
N SER A 311 -14.56 -14.42 18.58
CA SER A 311 -14.54 -14.69 17.14
C SER A 311 -15.83 -15.36 16.66
N SER A 312 -16.38 -14.89 15.53
CA SER A 312 -17.52 -15.57 14.90
C SER A 312 -17.20 -16.98 14.43
N LEU A 313 -15.94 -17.32 14.20
CA LEU A 313 -15.54 -18.68 13.86
C LEU A 313 -15.95 -19.68 14.94
N SER A 314 -15.90 -19.28 16.21
CA SER A 314 -16.33 -20.15 17.31
C SER A 314 -17.84 -20.34 17.35
N TRP A 315 -18.61 -19.37 16.85
CA TRP A 315 -20.07 -19.48 16.77
C TRP A 315 -20.48 -20.38 15.60
N ASP A 316 -19.77 -20.26 14.48
CA ASP A 316 -20.08 -20.98 13.25
C ASP A 316 -19.56 -22.43 13.27
N TYR A 317 -18.39 -22.68 13.88
CA TYR A 317 -17.71 -23.98 13.86
C TYR A 317 -17.54 -24.63 15.23
N GLY A 318 -17.82 -23.90 16.32
CA GLY A 318 -17.58 -24.36 17.68
C GLY A 318 -16.18 -24.02 18.19
N VAL A 319 -16.10 -23.68 19.49
CA VAL A 319 -14.87 -23.28 20.19
C VAL A 319 -13.78 -24.37 20.19
N ASP A 320 -14.18 -25.64 20.12
CA ASP A 320 -13.29 -26.79 20.13
C ASP A 320 -12.83 -27.23 18.73
N SER A 321 -13.31 -26.57 17.67
CA SER A 321 -12.90 -26.90 16.31
C SER A 321 -11.41 -26.67 16.09
N LEU A 322 -10.81 -27.50 15.22
CA LEU A 322 -9.39 -27.36 14.86
C LEU A 322 -9.08 -25.98 14.27
N MET A 323 -10.04 -25.40 13.53
CA MET A 323 -9.94 -24.06 12.95
C MET A 323 -9.76 -22.98 14.02
N VAL A 324 -10.40 -23.12 15.18
CA VAL A 324 -10.32 -22.13 16.26
C VAL A 324 -9.13 -22.40 17.16
N LYS A 325 -8.91 -23.66 17.55
CA LYS A 325 -7.86 -24.03 18.52
C LYS A 325 -6.45 -24.07 17.94
N ASP A 326 -6.31 -24.54 16.71
CA ASP A 326 -5.01 -24.64 16.05
C ASP A 326 -5.11 -24.26 14.56
N PRO A 327 -5.16 -22.95 14.27
CA PRO A 327 -5.20 -22.45 12.90
C PRO A 327 -4.02 -22.93 12.05
N LYS A 328 -2.85 -23.16 12.67
CA LYS A 328 -1.66 -23.63 11.96
C LYS A 328 -1.83 -25.08 11.52
N ALA A 329 -2.31 -25.95 12.41
CA ALA A 329 -2.64 -27.34 12.06
C ALA A 329 -3.80 -27.41 11.05
N TYR A 330 -4.83 -26.57 11.18
CA TYR A 330 -5.93 -26.53 10.22
C TYR A 330 -5.47 -26.15 8.81
N THR A 331 -4.63 -25.12 8.71
CA THR A 331 -4.19 -24.61 7.39
C THR A 331 -3.15 -25.49 6.73
N GLU A 332 -2.30 -26.20 7.49
CA GLU A 332 -1.18 -26.98 6.95
C GLU A 332 -0.26 -26.14 6.02
N GLY A 333 -0.19 -24.82 6.25
CA GLY A 333 0.53 -23.90 5.36
C GLY A 333 -0.13 -23.65 3.99
N LYS A 334 -1.36 -24.13 3.78
CA LYS A 334 -2.12 -23.97 2.53
C LYS A 334 -2.91 -22.68 2.51
N TRP A 335 -2.73 -21.88 1.46
CA TRP A 335 -3.38 -20.58 1.32
C TRP A 335 -4.90 -20.70 1.20
N GLU A 336 -5.39 -21.66 0.43
CA GLU A 336 -6.81 -21.89 0.19
C GLU A 336 -7.59 -22.14 1.50
N LYS A 337 -6.96 -22.79 2.48
CA LYS A 337 -7.52 -22.99 3.81
C LYS A 337 -7.42 -21.73 4.66
N SER A 338 -6.35 -20.94 4.49
CA SER A 338 -6.12 -19.69 5.24
C SER A 338 -7.13 -18.59 4.91
N ILE A 339 -7.80 -18.67 3.75
CA ILE A 339 -8.82 -17.71 3.32
C ILE A 339 -9.96 -17.59 4.32
N VAL A 340 -10.32 -18.66 5.04
CA VAL A 340 -11.42 -18.64 6.02
C VAL A 340 -11.22 -17.56 7.09
N TYR A 341 -10.00 -17.41 7.60
CA TYR A 341 -9.67 -16.40 8.62
C TYR A 341 -9.74 -14.98 8.05
N LEU A 342 -9.58 -14.83 6.72
CA LEU A 342 -9.68 -13.56 6.02
C LEU A 342 -11.10 -13.22 5.54
N LYS A 343 -12.00 -14.19 5.38
CA LYS A 343 -13.28 -13.97 4.71
C LYS A 343 -14.51 -14.37 5.53
N ASN A 344 -14.33 -15.11 6.62
CA ASN A 344 -15.44 -15.71 7.37
C ASN A 344 -15.37 -15.43 8.87
N GLN A 345 -14.52 -14.50 9.30
CA GLN A 345 -14.36 -14.16 10.71
C GLN A 345 -14.75 -12.70 10.97
N ASN A 346 -15.70 -12.47 11.87
CA ASN A 346 -16.01 -11.20 12.50
C ASN A 346 -15.63 -11.27 13.98
N VAL A 347 -15.52 -10.10 14.63
CA VAL A 347 -15.01 -10.00 16.00
C VAL A 347 -15.98 -9.24 16.89
N LYS A 348 -16.27 -9.76 18.07
CA LYS A 348 -16.97 -9.06 19.15
C LYS A 348 -15.97 -8.86 20.28
N ILE A 349 -15.48 -7.64 20.44
CA ILE A 349 -14.38 -7.32 21.35
C ILE A 349 -14.87 -7.38 22.80
N ASP A 350 -14.14 -8.12 23.63
CA ASP A 350 -14.25 -8.10 25.09
C ASP A 350 -13.75 -6.74 25.62
N LEU A 351 -14.68 -5.90 26.05
CA LEU A 351 -14.39 -4.54 26.48
C LEU A 351 -13.52 -4.49 27.75
N VAL A 352 -13.64 -5.49 28.64
CA VAL A 352 -12.87 -5.53 29.90
C VAL A 352 -11.40 -5.81 29.59
N ARG A 353 -11.14 -6.82 28.75
CA ARG A 353 -9.78 -7.14 28.29
C ARG A 353 -9.22 -6.03 27.42
N PHE A 354 -10.02 -5.50 26.49
CA PHE A 354 -9.58 -4.49 25.54
C PHE A 354 -9.24 -3.15 26.21
N LYS A 355 -9.92 -2.77 27.30
CA LYS A 355 -9.65 -1.53 28.05
C LYS A 355 -8.18 -1.40 28.44
N LYS A 356 -7.53 -2.50 28.88
CA LYS A 356 -6.10 -2.52 29.23
C LYS A 356 -5.22 -2.06 28.07
N TRP A 357 -5.53 -2.53 26.86
CA TRP A 357 -4.75 -2.20 25.65
C TRP A 357 -5.02 -0.79 25.15
N LEU A 358 -6.26 -0.30 25.27
CA LEU A 358 -6.59 1.10 25.00
C LEU A 358 -5.89 2.06 25.95
N MET A 359 -5.81 1.74 27.25
CA MET A 359 -5.06 2.54 28.23
C MET A 359 -3.57 2.61 27.87
N LYS A 360 -2.96 1.48 27.48
CA LYS A 360 -1.56 1.44 27.01
C LYS A 360 -1.35 2.32 25.77
N ALA A 361 -2.28 2.28 24.81
CA ALA A 361 -2.23 3.15 23.64
C ALA A 361 -2.41 4.62 24.02
N TYR A 362 -3.23 4.92 25.02
CA TYR A 362 -3.49 6.28 25.50
C TYR A 362 -2.23 6.89 26.13
N GLU A 363 -1.55 6.15 27.00
CA GLU A 363 -0.30 6.58 27.63
C GLU A 363 0.75 6.93 26.57
N LYS A 364 0.95 6.05 25.58
CA LYS A 364 1.87 6.27 24.46
C LYS A 364 1.49 7.51 23.63
N ALA A 365 0.21 7.67 23.33
CA ALA A 365 -0.29 8.84 22.60
C ALA A 365 -0.08 10.15 23.39
N LYS A 366 -0.26 10.13 24.71
CA LYS A 366 0.02 11.29 25.59
C LYS A 366 1.51 11.63 25.65
N MET A 367 2.39 10.62 25.70
CA MET A 367 3.84 10.84 25.62
C MET A 367 4.22 11.53 24.31
N PHE A 368 3.68 11.06 23.19
CA PHE A 368 3.90 11.68 21.89
C PHE A 368 3.44 13.14 21.86
N MET A 369 2.21 13.43 22.31
CA MET A 369 1.70 14.81 22.40
C MET A 369 2.63 15.73 23.21
N ASN A 370 3.07 15.29 24.38
CA ASN A 370 3.93 16.09 25.25
C ASN A 370 5.31 16.36 24.62
N SER A 371 5.88 15.37 23.92
CA SER A 371 7.16 15.54 23.21
C SER A 371 7.07 16.58 22.10
N THR A 372 5.92 16.67 21.40
CA THR A 372 5.73 17.69 20.36
C THR A 372 5.51 19.09 20.90
N SER A 373 4.92 19.23 22.10
CA SER A 373 4.73 20.54 22.74
C SER A 373 6.03 21.17 23.22
N GLN A 374 7.03 20.37 23.60
CA GLN A 374 8.34 20.86 24.06
C GLN A 374 9.27 21.31 22.93
N VAL A 375 9.01 20.90 21.68
CA VAL A 375 9.79 21.30 20.50
C VAL A 375 9.23 22.59 19.86
N ALA A 376 7.99 22.95 20.19
CA ALA A 376 7.31 24.14 19.68
C ALA A 376 7.39 25.36 20.63
N SER A 377 7.98 25.18 21.81
CA SER A 377 8.33 26.22 22.80
C SER A 377 9.82 26.48 22.77
#